data_AF-R7YTH1-F1
#
_entry.id   AF-R7YTH1-F1
#
_cell.length_a   1.000
_cell.length_b   1.000
_cell.length_c   1.000
_cell.angle_alpha   90.00
_cell.angle_beta   90.00
_cell.angle_gamma   90.00
#
_symmetry.space_group_name_H-M   'P 1'
#
loop_
_entity.id
_entity.type
_entity.pdbx_description
1 polymer ?
#
loop_
_entity_poly.entity_id
_entity_poly.type
_entity_poly.pdbx_seq_one_letter_code
_entity_poly.pdbx_strand_id
1 'polypeptide(L)'
;MDASLSPTAFFSPSKAKQQRAQAQDWAHVEAWLFNKYRGRSIPPFERNEATLSALLALAAANERADEETELLRKVQEEALKELDETETAEGDAEILRAVSANLTPEGSQSLDALAGLTVALDAPSPNPETLAHTLIDIHTTSHRLSRHLTDLSTTSAYLEAEHTSLLAQLDLLTTCPAFTAPPALPRETAAWTRQTKQLRAKVREYEDRLTNLPSAAAGADGLSSASMQRIAEMEEEVLGARERVLELEARVRAFEGLPQDREKARGAVREKERELEELKKRRDGLFEGLVGG
;
A
#
# COMPACT_ATOMS: atom_id res chain seq x y z
N MET A 1 -32.85 7.27 24.24
CA MET A 1 -32.57 7.78 25.60
C MET A 1 -31.16 8.35 25.64
N ASP A 2 -31.00 9.43 24.88
CA ASP A 2 -30.25 10.66 25.13
C ASP A 2 -29.37 10.67 26.39
N ALA A 3 -28.09 10.30 26.18
CA ALA A 3 -27.02 10.76 27.05
C ALA A 3 -26.85 12.27 26.82
N SER A 4 -27.34 13.04 27.78
CA SER A 4 -27.25 14.49 27.83
C SER A 4 -25.81 14.97 27.66
N LEU A 5 -25.60 15.74 26.59
CA LEU A 5 -24.48 16.65 26.39
C LEU A 5 -24.46 17.65 27.55
N SER A 6 -23.73 17.33 28.63
CA SER A 6 -23.51 18.27 29.73
C SER A 6 -22.35 19.21 29.37
N PRO A 7 -22.54 20.54 29.43
CA PRO A 7 -21.49 21.54 29.17
C PRO A 7 -20.26 21.39 30.07
N THR A 8 -20.38 20.67 31.18
CA THR A 8 -19.31 20.43 32.16
C THR A 8 -18.26 19.41 31.69
N ALA A 9 -18.58 18.54 30.72
CA ALA A 9 -17.60 17.62 30.15
C ALA A 9 -16.60 18.29 29.19
N PHE A 10 -16.92 19.50 28.70
CA PHE A 10 -16.02 20.29 27.85
C PHE A 10 -14.96 21.09 28.62
N PHE A 11 -15.14 21.28 29.93
CA PHE A 11 -14.24 22.07 30.78
C PHE A 11 -13.61 21.21 31.86
N SER A 12 -12.72 20.29 31.47
CA SER A 12 -11.72 19.81 32.42
C SER A 12 -10.82 20.99 32.81
N PRO A 13 -10.65 21.32 34.11
CA PRO A 13 -9.80 22.43 34.56
C PRO A 13 -8.39 22.41 33.97
N SER A 14 -7.88 21.21 33.66
CA SER A 14 -6.57 21.02 33.01
C SER A 14 -6.55 21.52 31.57
N LYS A 15 -7.57 21.18 30.76
CA LYS A 15 -7.70 21.65 29.36
C LYS A 15 -7.97 23.16 29.29
N ALA A 16 -8.79 23.68 30.20
CA ALA A 16 -9.05 25.12 30.30
C ALA A 16 -7.78 25.91 30.67
N LYS A 17 -6.92 25.36 31.53
CA LYS A 17 -5.63 25.96 31.88
C LYS A 17 -4.66 25.97 30.70
N GLN A 18 -4.59 24.87 29.94
CA GLN A 18 -3.76 24.78 28.73
C GLN A 18 -4.20 25.77 27.65
N GLN A 19 -5.51 25.89 27.39
CA GLN A 19 -6.03 26.86 26.43
C GLN A 19 -5.76 28.30 26.85
N ARG A 20 -5.83 28.61 28.16
CA ARG A 20 -5.47 29.94 28.68
C ARG A 20 -3.99 30.25 28.52
N ALA A 21 -3.11 29.28 28.79
CA ALA A 21 -1.67 29.43 28.58
C ALA A 21 -1.36 29.66 27.10
N GLN A 22 -1.93 28.84 26.22
CA GLN A 22 -1.75 28.99 24.77
C GLN A 22 -2.29 30.34 24.26
N ALA A 23 -3.41 30.83 24.80
CA ALA A 23 -3.93 32.16 24.45
C ALA A 23 -3.02 33.30 24.94
N GLN A 24 -2.37 33.15 26.10
CA GLN A 24 -1.38 34.10 26.59
C GLN A 24 -0.14 34.11 25.70
N ASP A 25 0.34 32.93 25.30
CA ASP A 25 1.49 32.80 24.40
C ASP A 25 1.21 33.45 23.04
N TRP A 26 0.01 33.25 22.47
CA TRP A 26 -0.41 33.94 21.25
C TRP A 26 -0.50 35.45 21.43
N ALA A 27 -1.04 35.93 22.55
CA ALA A 27 -1.11 37.37 22.82
C ALA A 27 0.28 38.00 22.93
N HIS A 28 1.24 37.30 23.54
CA HIS A 28 2.64 37.74 23.58
C HIS A 28 3.26 37.81 22.18
N VAL A 29 3.09 36.77 21.36
CA VAL A 29 3.57 36.75 19.96
C VAL A 29 2.95 37.88 19.14
N GLU A 30 1.66 38.15 19.30
CA GLU A 30 0.96 39.23 18.58
C GLU A 30 1.48 40.62 18.99
N ALA A 31 1.68 40.86 20.29
CA ALA A 31 2.28 42.10 20.79
C ALA A 31 3.71 42.29 20.27
N TRP A 32 4.51 41.22 20.28
CA TRP A 32 5.87 41.21 19.76
C TRP A 32 5.92 41.47 18.24
N LEU A 33 5.07 40.82 17.45
CA LEU A 33 4.95 41.06 16.01
C LEU A 33 4.48 42.50 15.73
N PHE A 34 3.49 43.00 16.45
CA PHE A 34 3.02 44.37 16.29
C PHE A 34 4.15 45.40 16.50
N ASN A 35 4.97 45.18 17.53
CA ASN A 35 6.15 46.00 17.81
C ASN A 35 7.20 45.89 16.70
N LYS A 36 7.55 44.68 16.23
CA LYS A 36 8.54 44.49 15.17
C LYS A 36 8.08 45.07 13.82
N TYR A 37 6.79 45.01 13.50
CA TYR A 37 6.23 45.59 12.27
C TYR A 37 5.90 47.09 12.36
N ARG A 38 6.05 47.72 13.54
CA ARG A 38 5.82 49.17 13.77
C ARG A 38 4.49 49.66 13.19
N GLY A 39 3.42 48.88 13.40
CA GLY A 39 2.08 49.19 12.90
C GLY A 39 1.83 48.87 11.42
N ARG A 40 2.76 48.22 10.71
CA ARG A 40 2.49 47.62 9.39
C ARG A 40 1.66 46.35 9.54
N SER A 41 0.87 46.01 8.52
CA SER A 41 0.06 44.79 8.53
C SER A 41 0.95 43.55 8.63
N ILE A 42 0.71 42.74 9.65
CA ILE A 42 1.39 41.45 9.85
C ILE A 42 0.94 40.52 8.70
N PRO A 43 1.88 39.89 7.96
CA PRO A 43 1.53 38.91 6.93
C PRO A 43 0.70 37.77 7.53
N PRO A 44 -0.31 37.25 6.81
CA PRO A 44 -1.11 36.14 7.29
C PRO A 44 -0.22 34.89 7.43
N PHE A 45 -0.35 34.19 8.55
CA PHE A 45 0.36 32.95 8.82
C PHE A 45 -0.57 31.92 9.45
N GLU A 46 -0.23 30.64 9.30
CA GLU A 46 -0.99 29.54 9.87
C GLU A 46 -0.82 29.52 11.40
N ARG A 47 -1.92 29.46 12.15
CA ARG A 47 -1.88 29.33 13.62
C ARG A 47 -1.89 27.86 14.02
N ASN A 48 -0.70 27.28 14.08
CA ASN A 48 -0.45 25.91 14.52
C ASN A 48 0.46 25.90 15.77
N GLU A 49 0.44 24.84 16.57
CA GLU A 49 1.32 24.66 17.73
C GLU A 49 2.81 24.74 17.34
N ALA A 50 3.17 24.13 16.20
CA ALA A 50 4.53 24.23 15.65
C ALA A 50 4.93 25.69 15.35
N THR A 51 4.01 26.48 14.78
CA THR A 51 4.27 27.90 14.49
C THR A 51 4.35 28.74 15.75
N LEU A 52 3.53 28.45 16.77
CA LEU A 52 3.60 29.13 18.06
C LEU A 52 4.95 28.90 18.72
N SER A 53 5.39 27.64 18.77
CA SER A 53 6.70 27.28 19.33
C SER A 53 7.85 27.96 18.59
N ALA A 54 7.83 27.98 17.26
CA ALA A 54 8.84 28.67 16.45
C ALA A 54 8.84 30.19 16.67
N LEU A 55 7.66 30.82 16.71
CA LEU A 55 7.53 32.27 16.93
C LEU A 55 7.95 32.68 18.35
N LEU A 56 7.63 31.88 19.37
CA LEU A 56 8.11 32.11 20.74
C LEU A 56 9.63 31.99 20.83
N ALA A 57 10.20 30.96 20.20
CA ALA A 57 11.65 30.78 20.17
C ALA A 57 12.35 31.97 19.48
N LEU A 58 11.77 32.47 18.38
CA LEU A 58 12.28 33.63 17.66
C LEU A 58 12.11 34.93 18.46
N ALA A 59 10.98 35.10 19.15
CA ALA A 59 10.75 36.24 20.02
C ALA A 59 11.78 36.28 21.15
N ALA A 60 11.97 35.16 21.85
CA ALA A 60 12.96 35.03 22.91
C ALA A 60 14.40 35.22 22.40
N ALA A 61 14.74 34.73 21.21
CA ALA A 61 16.06 34.96 20.61
C ALA A 61 16.30 36.44 20.28
N ASN A 62 15.28 37.13 19.74
CA ASN A 62 15.36 38.55 19.45
C ASN A 62 15.44 39.39 20.74
N GLU A 63 14.66 39.07 21.76
CA GLU A 63 14.71 39.76 23.05
C GLU A 63 16.10 39.62 23.70
N ARG A 64 16.69 38.43 23.68
CA ARG A 64 18.08 38.24 24.13
C ARG A 64 19.08 39.06 23.34
N ALA A 65 18.95 39.11 22.01
CA ALA A 65 19.84 39.92 21.18
C ALA A 65 19.67 41.43 21.44
N ASP A 66 18.44 41.88 21.66
CA ASP A 66 18.12 43.26 22.01
C ASP A 66 18.71 43.60 23.41
N GLU A 67 18.61 42.68 24.39
CA GLU A 67 19.23 42.80 25.73
C GLU A 67 20.76 42.84 25.68
N GLU A 68 21.39 41.94 24.92
CA GLU A 68 22.85 41.91 24.73
C GLU A 68 23.36 43.21 24.11
N THR A 69 22.66 43.74 23.11
CA THR A 69 23.00 45.01 22.46
C THR A 69 22.90 46.17 23.45
N GLU A 70 21.86 46.19 24.29
CA GLU A 70 21.69 47.22 25.31
C GLU A 70 22.75 47.15 26.42
N LEU A 71 23.18 45.93 26.81
CA LEU A 71 24.28 45.75 27.75
C LEU A 71 25.61 46.24 27.15
N LEU A 72 25.90 45.90 25.90
CA LEU A 72 27.10 46.39 25.20
C LEU A 72 27.11 47.91 25.12
N ARG A 73 25.96 48.54 24.77
CA ARG A 73 25.83 50.00 24.75
C ARG A 73 26.14 50.63 26.10
N LYS A 74 25.63 50.06 27.20
CA LYS A 74 25.90 50.57 28.56
C LYS A 74 27.38 50.46 28.93
N VAL A 75 28.01 49.33 28.62
CA VAL A 75 29.44 49.13 28.87
C VAL A 75 30.28 50.13 28.06
N GLN A 76 29.92 50.38 26.80
CA GLN A 76 30.58 51.39 25.98
C GLN A 76 30.40 52.80 26.54
N GLU A 77 29.19 53.16 27.00
CA GLU A 77 28.93 54.46 27.63
C GLU A 77 29.69 54.66 28.95
N GLU A 78 29.85 53.61 29.74
CA GLU A 78 30.63 53.65 30.99
C GLU A 78 32.13 53.77 30.68
N ALA A 79 32.65 52.98 29.75
CA ALA A 79 34.04 53.06 29.31
C ALA A 79 34.41 54.43 28.73
N LEU A 80 33.50 55.07 27.98
CA LEU A 80 33.70 56.43 27.48
C LEU A 80 33.79 57.47 28.60
N LYS A 81 32.95 57.33 29.64
CA LYS A 81 33.01 58.23 30.81
C LYS A 81 34.31 58.09 31.59
N GLU A 82 34.78 56.86 31.79
CA GLU A 82 36.07 56.60 32.46
C GLU A 82 37.24 57.21 31.68
N LEU A 83 37.19 57.17 30.34
CA LEU A 83 38.20 57.78 29.48
C LEU A 83 38.18 59.32 29.60
N ASP A 84 37.00 59.93 29.53
CA ASP A 84 36.84 61.38 29.70
C ASP A 84 37.34 61.86 31.07
N GLU A 85 37.18 61.05 32.13
CA GLU A 85 37.66 61.38 33.48
C GLU A 85 39.20 61.26 33.61
N THR A 86 39.82 60.33 32.87
CA THR A 86 41.28 60.07 32.94
C THR A 86 42.13 61.02 32.09
N GLU A 87 41.58 61.66 31.05
CA GLU A 87 42.29 62.68 30.23
C GLU A 87 42.67 63.96 31.03
N THR A 88 42.24 64.09 32.29
CA THR A 88 42.42 65.30 33.11
C THR A 88 43.73 65.38 33.91
N ALA A 89 44.62 64.37 33.83
CA ALA A 89 45.92 64.41 34.50
C ALA A 89 46.97 65.23 33.71
N GLU A 90 46.98 66.56 33.90
CA GLU A 90 47.90 67.49 33.21
C GLU A 90 49.40 67.10 33.29
N GLY A 91 49.83 66.38 34.34
CA GLY A 91 51.20 65.92 34.51
C GLY A 91 51.64 64.84 33.51
N ASP A 92 50.71 64.00 33.05
CA ASP A 92 51.01 62.92 32.09
C ASP A 92 51.15 63.48 30.66
N ALA A 93 50.42 64.56 30.35
CA ALA A 93 50.52 65.24 29.06
C ALA A 93 51.91 65.85 28.82
N GLU A 94 52.58 66.36 29.86
CA GLU A 94 53.92 66.94 29.75
C GLU A 94 55.00 65.87 29.54
N ILE A 95 54.87 64.72 30.22
CA ILE A 95 55.73 63.54 30.03
C ILE A 95 55.54 62.96 28.63
N LEU A 96 54.29 62.81 28.17
CA LEU A 96 53.99 62.32 26.82
C LEU A 96 54.55 63.25 25.73
N ARG A 97 54.49 64.58 25.93
CA ARG A 97 55.15 65.55 25.04
C ARG A 97 56.68 65.38 25.03
N ALA A 98 57.30 65.17 26.19
CA ALA A 98 58.74 64.95 26.26
C ALA A 98 59.16 63.64 25.57
N VAL A 99 58.40 62.56 25.75
CA VAL A 99 58.67 61.26 25.10
C VAL A 99 58.46 61.35 23.59
N SER A 100 57.34 61.93 23.14
CA SER A 100 57.06 62.14 21.70
C SER A 100 58.10 63.01 20.99
N ALA A 101 58.63 64.03 21.67
CA ALA A 101 59.70 64.87 21.11
C ALA A 101 61.07 64.16 20.97
N ASN A 102 61.30 63.07 21.70
CA ASN A 102 62.56 62.32 21.70
C ASN A 102 62.48 60.97 20.94
N LEU A 103 61.33 60.67 20.33
CA LEU A 103 61.16 59.46 19.53
C LEU A 103 61.94 59.54 18.21
N THR A 104 62.53 58.40 17.81
CA THR A 104 63.11 58.25 16.47
C THR A 104 61.98 58.24 15.42
N PRO A 105 62.27 58.59 14.15
CA PRO A 105 61.26 58.56 13.08
C PRO A 105 60.66 57.16 12.87
N GLU A 106 61.44 56.10 13.10
CA GLU A 106 60.95 54.72 13.06
C GLU A 106 60.04 54.39 14.25
N GLY A 107 60.35 54.94 15.43
CA GLY A 107 59.52 54.81 16.61
C GLY A 107 58.17 55.52 16.47
N SER A 108 58.15 56.73 15.92
CA SER A 108 56.89 57.44 15.68
C SER A 108 56.04 56.71 14.64
N GLN A 109 56.65 56.24 13.55
CA GLN A 109 55.94 55.49 12.51
C GLN A 109 55.35 54.17 13.01
N SER A 110 56.06 53.45 13.89
CA SER A 110 55.56 52.20 14.46
C SER A 110 54.41 52.42 15.45
N LEU A 111 54.45 53.50 16.24
CA LEU A 111 53.33 53.90 17.11
C LEU A 111 52.11 54.34 16.32
N ASP A 112 52.28 55.15 15.26
CA ASP A 112 51.19 55.53 14.37
C ASP A 112 50.57 54.32 13.67
N ALA A 113 51.40 53.36 13.24
CA ALA A 113 50.91 52.12 12.65
C ALA A 113 50.15 51.24 13.66
N LEU A 114 50.63 51.16 14.91
CA LEU A 114 49.92 50.45 15.98
C LEU A 114 48.59 51.11 16.30
N ALA A 115 48.55 52.42 16.51
CA ALA A 115 47.32 53.16 16.76
C ALA A 115 46.33 53.02 15.60
N GLY A 116 46.82 53.16 14.36
CA GLY A 116 46.02 52.94 13.16
C GLY A 116 45.46 51.52 13.06
N LEU A 117 46.26 50.50 13.40
CA LEU A 117 45.82 49.11 13.41
C LEU A 117 44.81 48.83 14.52
N THR A 118 45.01 49.38 15.71
CA THR A 118 44.07 49.25 16.84
C THR A 118 42.71 49.83 16.49
N VAL A 119 42.67 51.02 15.88
CA VAL A 119 41.42 51.64 15.42
C VAL A 119 40.79 50.85 14.28
N ALA A 120 41.58 50.39 13.30
CA ALA A 120 41.06 49.64 12.16
C ALA A 120 40.50 48.26 12.53
N LEU A 121 41.09 47.60 13.54
CA LEU A 121 40.63 46.31 14.05
C LEU A 121 39.57 46.44 15.16
N ASP A 122 39.23 47.67 15.56
CA ASP A 122 38.37 47.96 16.72
C ASP A 122 38.81 47.17 17.97
N ALA A 123 40.14 47.13 18.18
CA ALA A 123 40.73 46.30 19.23
C ALA A 123 40.72 47.04 20.58
N PRO A 124 40.44 46.33 21.68
CA PRO A 124 40.29 46.93 23.01
C PRO A 124 41.62 47.42 23.62
N SER A 125 42.76 47.02 23.06
CA SER A 125 44.06 47.49 23.50
C SER A 125 45.08 47.53 22.35
N PRO A 126 46.07 48.44 22.41
CA PRO A 126 47.16 48.51 21.43
C PRO A 126 48.22 47.41 21.61
N ASN A 127 47.99 46.41 22.47
CA ASN A 127 48.92 45.30 22.66
C ASN A 127 49.04 44.48 21.36
N PRO A 128 50.24 44.27 20.81
CA PRO A 128 50.44 43.50 19.57
C PRO A 128 49.86 42.09 19.65
N GLU A 129 49.83 41.44 20.82
CA GLU A 129 49.22 40.11 20.98
C GLU A 129 47.70 40.18 20.77
N THR A 130 47.03 41.17 21.35
CA THR A 130 45.59 41.40 21.17
C THR A 130 45.25 41.74 19.72
N LEU A 131 46.08 42.56 19.06
CA LEU A 131 45.92 42.88 17.64
C LEU A 131 46.12 41.64 16.74
N ALA A 132 47.08 40.77 17.08
CA ALA A 132 47.28 39.52 16.35
C ALA A 132 46.08 38.56 16.52
N HIS A 133 45.55 38.42 17.73
CA HIS A 133 44.37 37.59 17.99
C HIS A 133 43.14 38.09 17.24
N THR A 134 42.82 39.39 17.35
CA THR A 134 41.68 39.99 16.62
C THR A 134 41.82 39.82 15.11
N LEU A 135 43.03 39.98 14.56
CA LEU A 135 43.30 39.76 13.13
C LEU A 135 43.08 38.30 12.72
N ILE A 136 43.56 37.34 13.52
CA ILE A 136 43.34 35.90 13.27
C ILE A 136 41.85 35.57 13.35
N ASP A 137 41.13 36.12 14.32
CA ASP A 137 39.70 35.91 14.49
C ASP A 137 38.89 36.49 13.33
N ILE A 138 39.19 37.73 12.90
CA ILE A 138 38.56 38.34 11.72
C ILE A 138 38.88 37.54 10.45
N HIS A 139 40.12 37.08 10.29
CA HIS A 139 40.52 36.29 9.12
C HIS A 139 39.82 34.92 9.09
N THR A 140 39.79 34.21 10.21
CA THR A 140 39.14 32.89 10.32
C THR A 140 37.63 33.00 10.14
N THR A 141 36.99 34.01 10.71
CA THR A 141 35.55 34.26 10.53
C THR A 141 35.23 34.62 9.08
N SER A 142 36.01 35.52 8.45
CA SER A 142 35.84 35.88 7.04
C SER A 142 35.99 34.67 6.11
N HIS A 143 37.00 33.83 6.32
CA HIS A 143 37.20 32.61 5.53
C HIS A 143 36.05 31.61 5.74
N ARG A 144 35.61 31.44 6.99
CA ARG A 144 34.47 30.57 7.33
C ARG A 144 33.19 31.04 6.65
N LEU A 145 32.88 32.33 6.70
CA LEU A 145 31.69 32.90 6.05
C LEU A 145 31.76 32.76 4.53
N SER A 146 32.93 33.01 3.93
CA SER A 146 33.15 32.82 2.50
C SER A 146 32.90 31.37 2.07
N ARG A 147 33.38 30.40 2.86
CA ARG A 147 33.13 28.98 2.62
C ARG A 147 31.65 28.60 2.77
N HIS A 148 30.98 29.12 3.81
CA HIS A 148 29.53 28.90 3.96
C HIS A 148 28.74 29.46 2.79
N LEU A 149 29.14 30.63 2.27
CA LEU A 149 28.49 31.22 1.10
C LEU A 149 28.67 30.34 -0.15
N THR A 150 29.88 29.80 -0.38
CA THR A 150 30.11 28.87 -1.50
C THR A 150 29.29 27.59 -1.34
N ASP A 151 29.26 27.01 -0.14
CA ASP A 151 28.51 25.79 0.14
C ASP A 151 26.99 26.03 -0.05
N LEU A 152 26.46 27.14 0.45
CA LEU A 152 25.06 27.53 0.24
C LEU A 152 24.75 27.77 -1.24
N SER A 153 25.65 28.41 -2.00
CA SER A 153 25.42 28.64 -3.43
C SER A 153 25.35 27.32 -4.22
N THR A 154 26.22 26.36 -3.90
CA THR A 154 26.23 25.05 -4.57
C THR A 154 24.99 24.22 -4.25
N THR A 155 24.58 24.23 -2.98
CA THR A 155 23.36 23.53 -2.54
C THR A 155 22.09 24.17 -3.11
N SER A 156 22.01 25.51 -3.18
CA SER A 156 20.90 26.21 -3.84
C SER A 156 20.81 25.83 -5.31
N ALA A 157 21.93 25.89 -6.05
CA ALA A 157 21.96 25.52 -7.46
C ALA A 157 21.55 24.06 -7.69
N TYR A 158 21.99 23.15 -6.80
CA TYR A 158 21.58 21.75 -6.84
C TYR A 158 20.08 21.58 -6.61
N LEU A 159 19.51 22.24 -5.58
CA LEU A 159 18.08 22.16 -5.28
C LEU A 159 17.23 22.75 -6.40
N GLU A 160 17.66 23.83 -7.04
CA GLU A 160 16.99 24.41 -8.21
C GLU A 160 17.00 23.44 -9.41
N ALA A 161 18.12 22.76 -9.65
CA ALA A 161 18.23 21.74 -10.70
C ALA A 161 17.34 20.51 -10.41
N GLU A 162 17.32 20.02 -9.17
CA GLU A 162 16.41 18.96 -8.72
C GLU A 162 14.95 19.37 -8.87
N HIS A 163 14.60 20.58 -8.42
CA HIS A 163 13.23 21.09 -8.50
C HIS A 163 12.75 21.20 -9.95
N THR A 164 13.58 21.75 -10.85
CA THR A 164 13.25 21.83 -12.28
C THR A 164 13.11 20.44 -12.92
N SER A 165 13.97 19.49 -12.55
CA SER A 165 13.87 18.09 -13.00
C SER A 165 12.56 17.43 -12.52
N LEU A 166 12.21 17.58 -11.25
CA LEU A 166 10.99 17.01 -10.68
C LEU A 166 9.73 17.62 -11.31
N LEU A 167 9.73 18.93 -11.58
CA LEU A 167 8.63 19.57 -12.30
C LEU A 167 8.50 19.03 -13.72
N ALA A 168 9.61 18.82 -14.43
CA ALA A 168 9.58 18.22 -15.77
C ALA A 168 9.06 16.77 -15.74
N GLN A 169 9.43 15.98 -14.72
CA GLN A 169 8.91 14.63 -14.53
C GLN A 169 7.41 14.64 -14.21
N LEU A 170 6.95 15.57 -13.37
CA LEU A 170 5.54 15.72 -13.04
C LEU A 170 4.72 16.13 -14.27
N ASP A 171 5.21 17.07 -15.07
CA ASP A 171 4.58 17.45 -16.33
C ASP A 171 4.50 16.25 -17.28
N LEU A 172 5.58 15.46 -17.39
CA LEU A 172 5.56 14.24 -18.19
C LEU A 172 4.53 13.21 -17.70
N LEU A 173 4.39 13.01 -16.39
CA LEU A 173 3.40 12.08 -15.83
C LEU A 173 1.95 12.56 -16.00
N THR A 174 1.73 13.87 -15.97
CA THR A 174 0.39 14.46 -16.06
C THR A 174 -0.07 14.69 -17.48
N THR A 175 0.84 15.07 -18.37
CA THR A 175 0.55 15.43 -19.76
C THR A 175 0.67 14.22 -20.71
N CYS A 176 1.47 13.21 -20.39
CA CYS A 176 1.61 12.04 -21.25
C CYS A 176 0.41 11.10 -21.12
N PRO A 177 -0.31 10.81 -22.23
CA PRO A 177 -1.51 9.98 -22.21
C PRO A 177 -1.21 8.51 -21.85
N ALA A 178 0.05 8.09 -21.88
CA ALA A 178 0.47 6.75 -21.47
C ALA A 178 0.34 6.51 -19.95
N PHE A 179 0.41 7.57 -19.14
CA PHE A 179 0.27 7.50 -17.68
C PHE A 179 -1.14 7.87 -17.19
N THR A 180 -2.02 8.32 -18.09
CA THR A 180 -3.42 8.56 -17.77
C THR A 180 -4.22 7.27 -17.88
N ALA A 181 -5.05 6.97 -16.88
CA ALA A 181 -5.94 5.81 -16.95
C ALA A 181 -6.91 5.96 -18.14
N PRO A 182 -7.01 4.97 -19.05
CA PRO A 182 -8.01 5.00 -20.12
C PRO A 182 -9.41 5.30 -19.59
N PRO A 183 -10.16 6.25 -20.17
CA PRO A 183 -11.46 6.67 -19.65
C PRO A 183 -12.52 5.56 -19.69
N ALA A 184 -12.29 4.51 -20.49
CA ALA A 184 -13.16 3.34 -20.58
C ALA A 184 -12.97 2.32 -19.43
N LEU A 185 -11.81 2.29 -18.77
CA LEU A 185 -11.48 1.29 -17.74
C LEU A 185 -12.47 1.23 -16.58
N PRO A 186 -12.91 2.36 -15.97
CA PRO A 186 -13.90 2.33 -14.88
C PRO A 186 -15.25 1.75 -15.32
N ARG A 187 -15.66 2.05 -16.56
CA ARG A 187 -16.91 1.52 -17.13
C ARG A 187 -16.78 0.03 -17.39
N GLU A 188 -15.66 -0.43 -17.94
CA GLU A 188 -15.39 -1.83 -18.18
C GLU A 188 -15.29 -2.61 -16.86
N THR A 189 -14.53 -2.14 -15.87
CA THR A 189 -14.44 -2.80 -14.55
C THR A 189 -15.80 -2.87 -13.86
N ALA A 190 -16.64 -1.85 -13.97
CA ALA A 190 -18.02 -1.92 -13.47
C ALA A 190 -18.84 -2.99 -14.20
N ALA A 191 -18.70 -3.13 -15.53
CA ALA A 191 -19.35 -4.17 -16.31
C ALA A 191 -18.85 -5.57 -15.93
N TRP A 192 -17.54 -5.79 -15.86
CA TRP A 192 -16.91 -7.04 -15.43
C TRP A 192 -17.31 -7.42 -14.01
N THR A 193 -17.43 -6.44 -13.10
CA THR A 193 -17.88 -6.68 -11.72
C THR A 193 -19.33 -7.16 -11.68
N ARG A 194 -20.22 -6.56 -12.49
CA ARG A 194 -21.63 -7.00 -12.61
C ARG A 194 -21.72 -8.40 -13.21
N GLN A 195 -20.98 -8.66 -14.30
CA GLN A 195 -20.95 -9.97 -14.95
C GLN A 195 -20.40 -11.04 -14.00
N THR A 196 -19.33 -10.74 -13.25
CA THR A 196 -18.77 -11.65 -12.26
C THR A 196 -19.76 -11.96 -11.15
N LYS A 197 -20.51 -10.96 -10.64
CA LYS A 197 -21.58 -11.20 -9.67
C LYS A 197 -22.68 -12.09 -10.23
N GLN A 198 -23.10 -11.86 -11.47
CA GLN A 198 -24.09 -12.70 -12.15
C GLN A 198 -23.60 -14.13 -12.34
N LEU A 199 -22.35 -14.30 -12.78
CA LEU A 199 -21.74 -15.63 -12.94
C LEU A 199 -21.61 -16.36 -11.60
N ARG A 200 -21.20 -15.68 -10.52
CA ARG A 200 -21.19 -16.28 -9.18
C ARG A 200 -22.57 -16.71 -8.71
N ALA A 201 -23.60 -15.91 -8.98
CA ALA A 201 -24.98 -16.28 -8.68
C ALA A 201 -25.41 -17.53 -9.46
N LYS A 202 -25.09 -17.61 -10.75
CA LYS A 202 -25.34 -18.80 -11.58
C LYS A 202 -24.55 -20.02 -11.11
N VAL A 203 -23.27 -19.86 -10.74
CA VAL A 203 -22.45 -20.94 -10.20
C VAL A 203 -23.10 -21.51 -8.95
N ARG A 204 -23.53 -20.65 -8.01
CA ARG A 204 -24.28 -21.09 -6.82
C ARG A 204 -25.59 -21.77 -7.19
N GLU A 205 -26.33 -21.23 -8.16
CA GLU A 205 -27.55 -21.87 -8.64
C GLU A 205 -27.27 -23.26 -9.25
N TYR A 206 -26.18 -23.42 -9.98
CA TYR A 206 -25.78 -24.72 -10.53
C TYR A 206 -25.27 -25.66 -9.45
N GLU A 207 -24.52 -25.19 -8.45
CA GLU A 207 -24.12 -25.95 -7.26
C GLU A 207 -25.35 -26.41 -6.48
N ASP A 208 -26.30 -25.51 -6.23
CA ASP A 208 -27.59 -25.80 -5.60
C ASP A 208 -28.41 -26.78 -6.44
N ARG A 209 -28.40 -26.66 -7.77
CA ARG A 209 -29.04 -27.66 -8.64
C ARG A 209 -28.31 -28.99 -8.60
N LEU A 210 -26.99 -29.02 -8.43
CA LEU A 210 -26.21 -30.26 -8.35
C LEU A 210 -26.40 -30.97 -7.00
N THR A 211 -26.56 -30.21 -5.92
CA THR A 211 -26.84 -30.73 -4.57
C THR A 211 -28.31 -31.09 -4.39
N ASN A 212 -29.23 -30.31 -4.98
CA ASN A 212 -30.66 -30.59 -4.99
C ASN A 212 -31.10 -31.47 -6.16
N LEU A 213 -30.19 -31.84 -7.07
CA LEU A 213 -30.44 -32.94 -7.99
C LEU A 213 -30.68 -34.13 -7.06
N PRO A 214 -31.93 -34.61 -6.92
CA PRO A 214 -32.18 -35.77 -6.10
C PRO A 214 -31.26 -36.81 -6.67
N SER A 215 -30.45 -37.42 -5.83
CA SER A 215 -29.46 -38.36 -6.30
C SER A 215 -30.14 -39.48 -7.07
N ALA A 216 -30.23 -39.33 -8.39
CA ALA A 216 -30.24 -40.46 -9.29
C ALA A 216 -29.00 -41.34 -9.01
N ALA A 217 -27.98 -40.80 -8.31
CA ALA A 217 -26.78 -41.46 -7.83
C ALA A 217 -26.76 -41.91 -6.34
N ALA A 218 -27.73 -41.59 -5.49
CA ALA A 218 -27.79 -42.04 -4.07
C ALA A 218 -29.00 -42.93 -3.81
N GLY A 219 -29.87 -43.10 -4.81
CA GLY A 219 -30.61 -44.34 -5.01
C GLY A 219 -29.82 -45.41 -5.81
N ALA A 220 -28.62 -45.11 -6.32
CA ALA A 220 -27.89 -46.03 -7.21
C ALA A 220 -27.28 -47.26 -6.50
N ASP A 221 -26.93 -47.16 -5.21
CA ASP A 221 -26.46 -48.34 -4.45
C ASP A 221 -27.60 -49.31 -4.09
N GLY A 222 -28.84 -48.82 -4.00
CA GLY A 222 -30.02 -49.66 -3.74
C GLY A 222 -30.72 -50.17 -5.00
N LEU A 223 -30.72 -49.37 -6.08
CA LEU A 223 -31.37 -49.73 -7.35
C LEU A 223 -30.52 -50.68 -8.19
N SER A 224 -29.19 -50.61 -8.13
CA SER A 224 -28.30 -51.49 -8.90
C SER A 224 -28.49 -52.95 -8.49
N SER A 225 -28.39 -53.27 -7.20
CA SER A 225 -28.52 -54.65 -6.71
C SER A 225 -29.95 -55.17 -6.80
N ALA A 226 -30.95 -54.45 -6.27
CA ALA A 226 -32.34 -54.92 -6.26
C ALA A 226 -33.01 -54.91 -7.65
N SER A 227 -32.56 -54.07 -8.58
CA SER A 227 -33.05 -54.11 -9.97
C SER A 227 -32.29 -55.13 -10.81
N MET A 228 -30.98 -55.33 -10.60
CA MET A 228 -30.28 -56.46 -11.24
C MET A 228 -30.81 -57.81 -10.76
N GLN A 229 -31.15 -57.93 -9.47
CA GLN A 229 -31.72 -59.14 -8.91
C GLN A 229 -33.11 -59.44 -9.50
N ARG A 230 -33.96 -58.40 -9.67
CA ARG A 230 -35.22 -58.52 -10.41
C ARG A 230 -35.02 -58.89 -11.88
N ILE A 231 -34.00 -58.34 -12.55
CA ILE A 231 -33.70 -58.69 -13.94
C ILE A 231 -33.22 -60.15 -14.04
N ALA A 232 -32.42 -60.63 -13.09
CA ALA A 232 -31.98 -62.03 -13.03
C ALA A 232 -33.14 -63.01 -12.76
N GLU A 233 -34.06 -62.65 -11.85
CA GLU A 233 -35.29 -63.42 -11.62
C GLU A 233 -36.16 -63.48 -12.88
N MET A 234 -36.34 -62.35 -13.58
CA MET A 234 -37.06 -62.34 -14.86
C MET A 234 -36.34 -63.14 -15.96
N GLU A 235 -35.00 -63.17 -15.96
CA GLU A 235 -34.22 -63.97 -16.91
C GLU A 235 -34.43 -65.47 -16.68
N GLU A 236 -34.40 -65.93 -15.44
CA GLU A 236 -34.75 -67.32 -15.05
C GLU A 236 -36.18 -67.67 -15.47
N GLU A 237 -37.15 -66.79 -15.21
CA GLU A 237 -38.54 -67.02 -15.61
C GLU A 237 -38.70 -67.15 -17.14
N VAL A 238 -37.98 -66.33 -17.90
CA VAL A 238 -37.99 -66.37 -19.37
C VAL A 238 -37.31 -67.64 -19.90
N LEU A 239 -36.20 -68.08 -19.28
CA LEU A 239 -35.54 -69.33 -19.64
C LEU A 239 -36.46 -70.53 -19.36
N GLY A 240 -37.09 -70.59 -18.18
CA GLY A 240 -38.06 -71.63 -17.86
C GLY A 240 -39.32 -71.59 -18.74
N ALA A 241 -39.74 -70.41 -19.20
CA ALA A 241 -40.82 -70.29 -20.18
C ALA A 241 -40.39 -70.82 -21.56
N ARG A 242 -39.15 -70.55 -22.00
CA ARG A 242 -38.61 -71.06 -23.27
C ARG A 242 -38.49 -72.57 -23.28
N GLU A 243 -38.02 -73.17 -22.20
CA GLU A 243 -37.96 -74.65 -22.09
C GLU A 243 -39.35 -75.27 -22.21
N ARG A 244 -40.35 -74.70 -21.53
CA ARG A 244 -41.75 -75.15 -21.65
C ARG A 244 -42.30 -74.98 -23.06
N VAL A 245 -41.96 -73.89 -23.74
CA VAL A 245 -42.35 -73.68 -25.15
C VAL A 245 -41.69 -74.73 -26.04
N LEU A 246 -40.40 -75.02 -25.86
CA LEU A 246 -39.72 -76.06 -26.63
C LEU A 246 -40.32 -77.44 -26.41
N GLU A 247 -40.68 -77.79 -25.17
CA GLU A 247 -41.35 -79.06 -24.87
C GLU A 247 -42.75 -79.12 -25.52
N LEU A 248 -43.52 -78.04 -25.42
CA LEU A 248 -44.84 -77.94 -26.05
C LEU A 248 -44.74 -77.99 -27.58
N GLU A 249 -43.77 -77.32 -28.17
CA GLU A 249 -43.50 -77.38 -29.60
C GLU A 249 -43.08 -78.78 -30.04
N ALA A 250 -42.25 -79.49 -29.27
CA ALA A 250 -41.90 -80.88 -29.55
C ALA A 250 -43.13 -81.80 -29.50
N ARG A 251 -44.01 -81.58 -28.51
CA ARG A 251 -45.30 -82.29 -28.41
C ARG A 251 -46.21 -81.95 -29.59
N VAL A 252 -46.31 -80.69 -29.99
CA VAL A 252 -47.12 -80.28 -31.16
C VAL A 252 -46.53 -80.84 -32.45
N ARG A 253 -45.20 -80.84 -32.62
CA ARG A 253 -44.50 -81.47 -33.75
C ARG A 253 -44.79 -82.97 -33.84
N ALA A 254 -44.90 -83.67 -32.72
CA ALA A 254 -45.30 -85.07 -32.71
C ALA A 254 -46.74 -85.31 -33.22
N PHE A 255 -47.59 -84.27 -33.21
CA PHE A 255 -48.94 -84.30 -33.78
C PHE A 255 -49.04 -83.59 -35.13
N GLU A 256 -47.95 -83.01 -35.63
CA GLU A 256 -47.91 -82.28 -36.89
C GLU A 256 -48.04 -83.27 -38.06
N GLY A 257 -49.12 -83.12 -38.84
CA GLY A 257 -49.49 -84.05 -39.91
C GLY A 257 -50.59 -85.06 -39.57
N LEU A 258 -51.08 -85.10 -38.33
CA LEU A 258 -52.26 -85.92 -37.98
C LEU A 258 -53.57 -85.10 -38.16
N PRO A 259 -54.58 -85.62 -38.88
CA PRO A 259 -55.89 -84.98 -38.98
C PRO A 259 -56.57 -84.83 -37.61
N GLN A 260 -57.32 -83.74 -37.40
CA GLN A 260 -58.01 -83.45 -36.12
C GLN A 260 -59.05 -84.52 -35.71
N ASP A 261 -59.51 -85.36 -36.64
CA ASP A 261 -60.40 -86.50 -36.38
C ASP A 261 -59.60 -87.75 -35.94
N ARG A 262 -59.86 -88.24 -34.71
CA ARG A 262 -59.19 -89.40 -34.11
C ARG A 262 -59.26 -90.68 -34.95
N GLU A 263 -60.33 -90.88 -35.71
CA GLU A 263 -60.49 -92.06 -36.58
C GLU A 263 -59.65 -91.96 -37.86
N LYS A 264 -59.54 -90.77 -38.46
CA LYS A 264 -58.73 -90.53 -39.67
C LYS A 264 -57.23 -90.52 -39.36
N ALA A 265 -56.85 -90.00 -38.19
CA ALA A 265 -55.48 -90.07 -37.66
C ALA A 265 -54.98 -91.52 -37.50
N ARG A 266 -55.83 -92.42 -36.99
CA ARG A 266 -55.51 -93.86 -36.90
C ARG A 266 -55.38 -94.51 -38.28
N GLY A 267 -56.15 -94.06 -39.27
CA GLY A 267 -56.03 -94.50 -40.66
C GLY A 267 -54.67 -94.13 -41.28
N ALA A 268 -54.27 -92.87 -41.16
CA ALA A 268 -52.99 -92.37 -41.68
C ALA A 268 -51.78 -93.02 -40.99
N VAL A 269 -51.84 -93.27 -39.68
CA VAL A 269 -50.79 -94.00 -38.95
C VAL A 269 -50.68 -95.44 -39.47
N ARG A 270 -51.79 -96.15 -39.69
CA ARG A 270 -51.77 -97.52 -40.24
C ARG A 270 -51.26 -97.59 -41.68
N GLU A 271 -51.52 -96.57 -42.48
CA GLU A 271 -50.98 -96.44 -43.84
C GLU A 271 -49.46 -96.25 -43.79
N LYS A 272 -48.96 -95.37 -42.92
CA LYS A 272 -47.52 -95.19 -42.72
C LYS A 272 -46.84 -96.38 -42.06
N GLU A 273 -47.50 -97.10 -41.16
CA GLU A 273 -47.02 -98.38 -40.63
C GLU A 273 -46.91 -99.44 -41.72
N ARG A 274 -47.87 -99.51 -42.65
CA ARG A 274 -47.77 -100.38 -43.84
C ARG A 274 -46.60 -100.01 -44.74
N GLU A 275 -46.44 -98.72 -45.06
CA GLU A 275 -45.28 -98.26 -45.85
C GLU A 275 -43.95 -98.58 -45.14
N LEU A 276 -43.90 -98.48 -43.81
CA LEU A 276 -42.71 -98.81 -43.01
C LEU A 276 -42.46 -100.32 -42.96
N GLU A 277 -43.50 -101.15 -42.89
CA GLU A 277 -43.38 -102.61 -43.05
C GLU A 277 -42.95 -103.01 -44.46
N GLU A 278 -43.42 -102.33 -45.50
CA GLU A 278 -42.96 -102.54 -46.88
C GLU A 278 -41.51 -102.12 -47.06
N LEU A 279 -41.10 -100.99 -46.50
CA LEU A 279 -39.69 -100.54 -46.49
C LEU A 279 -38.81 -101.47 -45.66
N LYS A 280 -39.30 -101.99 -44.52
CA LYS A 280 -38.61 -103.04 -43.74
C LYS A 280 -38.47 -104.32 -44.53
N LYS A 281 -39.52 -104.80 -45.22
CA LYS A 281 -39.43 -105.96 -46.12
C LYS A 281 -38.48 -105.73 -47.29
N ARG A 282 -38.43 -104.52 -47.86
CA ARG A 282 -37.44 -104.14 -48.88
C ARG A 282 -36.02 -104.14 -48.32
N ARG A 283 -35.82 -103.57 -47.13
CA ARG A 283 -34.55 -103.60 -46.42
C ARG A 283 -34.13 -105.03 -46.11
N ASP A 284 -35.04 -105.85 -45.61
CA ASP A 284 -34.79 -107.24 -45.20
C ASP A 284 -34.54 -108.11 -46.43
N GLY A 285 -35.21 -107.87 -47.56
CA GLY A 285 -34.90 -108.51 -48.84
C GLY A 285 -33.55 -108.05 -49.44
N LEU A 286 -33.19 -106.77 -49.29
CA LEU A 286 -31.84 -106.28 -49.63
C LEU A 286 -30.76 -106.85 -48.69
N PHE A 287 -31.09 -107.10 -47.42
CA PHE A 287 -30.22 -107.74 -46.43
C PHE A 287 -30.08 -109.25 -46.70
N GLU A 288 -31.16 -109.96 -47.05
CA GLU A 288 -31.12 -111.37 -47.46
C GLU A 288 -30.33 -111.54 -48.76
N GLY A 289 -30.39 -110.56 -49.69
CA GLY A 289 -29.52 -110.51 -50.88
C GLY A 289 -28.04 -110.18 -50.58
N LEU A 290 -27.73 -109.67 -49.38
CA LEU A 290 -26.36 -109.35 -48.93
C LEU A 290 -25.74 -110.45 -48.03
N VAL A 291 -26.56 -111.40 -47.54
CA VAL A 291 -26.15 -112.50 -46.63
C VAL A 291 -26.29 -113.89 -47.29
N GLY A 292 -26.87 -113.97 -48.49
CA GLY A 292 -27.05 -115.19 -49.29
C GLY A 292 -26.10 -115.35 -50.50
N GLY A 293 -24.91 -114.73 -50.45
CA GLY A 293 -23.83 -114.88 -51.43
C GLY A 293 -22.47 -114.94 -50.75
#